data_AF-A0A2H5B733-F1
#
_entry.id   AF-A0A2H5B733-F1
#
_cell.length_a   1.000
_cell.length_b   1.000
_cell.length_c   1.000
_cell.angle_alpha   90.00
_cell.angle_beta   90.00
_cell.angle_gamma   90.00
#
_symmetry.space_group_name_H-M   'P 1'
#
loop_
_entity.id
_entity.type
_entity.pdbx_description
1 polymer ?
#
loop_
_entity_poly.entity_id
_entity_poly.type
_entity_poly.pdbx_seq_one_letter_code
_entity_poly.pdbx_strand_id
1 'polypeptide(L)'
;MTVHRARAAAFAAVLTAAALSLTACGSAGSSTAASGDSAKGGKDPKVATAVADFGGMDALVAAAKKEGKLHTITLPRDWANYGKIMDGFTAKYGIQIENENPDGSSQDEINAITSRKDQDRAPDVVDLGSAFALSAASQGLLANYKVAGFDKIPDTMKDPNGARYNDYGGYMSIGCDAKKVSVCPKTFADLLKPDYKGMVGLNGNPTKAGAAFGAVYAAALANGGSLDNIQPGIDFFGKLKKAGNFNPVETTKATIEKGETPISVDWSYLNAGYTDLFKPKGIDWQVSIPSDGSYAQYYNQAINKWAPHPAAARLWEEYLYSAEGQNLFLGGYATPALFDSMKAAGTLDATAVAKLPTIEKPFTTFPTQAQTDTAKKAVTEGWAKAIAG
;
A
#
# COMPACT_ATOMS: atom_id res chain seq x y z
N MET A 1 4.71 71.04 29.08
CA MET A 1 5.57 71.76 28.11
C MET A 1 5.14 71.36 26.70
N THR A 2 4.38 72.26 26.09
CA THR A 2 4.42 72.66 24.66
C THR A 2 5.80 72.40 24.00
N VAL A 3 5.99 72.06 22.71
CA VAL A 3 5.33 72.54 21.49
C VAL A 3 5.94 71.88 20.20
N HIS A 4 5.11 71.72 19.14
CA HIS A 4 5.37 71.76 17.66
C HIS A 4 6.48 70.91 16.98
N ARG A 5 6.57 70.74 15.65
CA ARG A 5 5.69 70.72 14.45
C ARG A 5 6.55 70.08 13.34
N ALA A 6 5.85 69.58 12.33
CA ALA A 6 6.32 69.01 11.07
C ALA A 6 7.24 69.89 10.19
N ARG A 7 7.86 69.19 9.20
CA ARG A 7 8.13 69.53 7.78
C ARG A 7 9.60 69.71 7.33
N ALA A 8 9.99 68.74 6.49
CA ALA A 8 10.36 68.87 5.07
C ALA A 8 11.76 69.35 4.64
N ALA A 9 12.30 68.55 3.69
CA ALA A 9 13.09 68.91 2.50
C ALA A 9 14.51 69.49 2.73
N ALA A 10 15.50 69.36 1.85
CA ALA A 10 15.83 68.52 0.69
C ALA A 10 17.23 69.03 0.23
N PHE A 11 17.85 68.32 -0.72
CA PHE A 11 19.06 68.71 -1.49
C PHE A 11 20.41 68.68 -0.74
N ALA A 12 21.54 68.34 -1.35
CA ALA A 12 21.92 67.67 -2.59
C ALA A 12 23.47 67.62 -2.63
N ALA A 13 23.97 66.87 -3.61
CA ALA A 13 25.32 66.91 -4.20
C ALA A 13 26.41 66.09 -3.47
N VAL A 14 26.98 64.98 -3.98
CA VAL A 14 27.52 64.58 -5.31
C VAL A 14 29.05 64.74 -5.37
N LEU A 15 29.73 63.68 -5.87
CA LEU A 15 31.15 63.53 -6.29
C LEU A 15 32.17 63.39 -5.14
N THR A 16 33.20 62.52 -5.15
CA THR A 16 33.81 61.70 -6.20
C THR A 16 34.78 60.68 -5.58
N ALA A 17 34.89 59.51 -6.23
CA ALA A 17 36.07 58.68 -6.49
C ALA A 17 37.33 58.79 -5.59
N ALA A 18 37.87 57.65 -5.15
CA ALA A 18 38.93 56.94 -5.88
C ALA A 18 39.45 55.74 -5.06
N ALA A 19 39.73 54.67 -5.79
CA ALA A 19 40.30 53.41 -5.32
C ALA A 19 41.74 53.58 -4.79
N LEU A 20 42.19 52.60 -4.00
CA LEU A 20 43.51 51.97 -4.16
C LEU A 20 43.59 50.69 -3.32
N SER A 21 43.76 49.59 -4.04
CA SER A 21 44.13 48.26 -3.57
C SER A 21 45.61 48.21 -3.18
N LEU A 22 45.94 47.60 -2.04
CA LEU A 22 47.24 46.99 -1.81
C LEU A 22 47.12 45.73 -0.94
N THR A 23 47.26 44.60 -1.61
CA THR A 23 47.72 43.32 -1.07
C THR A 23 49.16 43.41 -0.60
N ALA A 24 49.46 42.88 0.58
CA ALA A 24 50.80 42.47 0.97
C ALA A 24 50.73 41.17 1.79
N CYS A 25 51.52 40.19 1.34
CA CYS A 25 51.64 38.82 1.84
C CYS A 25 52.66 38.71 2.99
N GLY A 26 52.55 37.62 3.76
CA GLY A 26 53.64 36.97 4.51
C GLY A 26 53.47 37.03 6.02
N SER A 27 53.71 35.99 6.82
CA SER A 27 54.29 34.66 6.60
C SER A 27 54.06 33.80 7.86
N ALA A 28 53.94 32.47 7.68
CA ALA A 28 54.33 31.35 8.56
C ALA A 28 54.00 31.39 10.07
N GLY A 29 53.44 30.36 10.71
CA GLY A 29 53.13 29.00 10.29
C GLY A 29 52.66 28.18 11.50
N SER A 30 51.90 27.12 11.24
CA SER A 30 51.81 25.93 12.06
C SER A 30 51.13 24.85 11.23
N SER A 31 51.95 24.01 10.61
CA SER A 31 51.56 22.76 10.00
C SER A 31 51.19 21.76 11.08
N THR A 32 49.91 21.46 11.22
CA THR A 32 49.45 20.15 11.68
C THR A 32 48.72 19.50 10.51
N ALA A 33 49.37 18.48 9.95
CA ALA A 33 48.72 17.55 9.06
C ALA A 33 47.75 16.71 9.89
N ALA A 34 46.47 16.74 9.54
CA ALA A 34 45.51 15.72 9.91
C ALA A 34 44.56 15.51 8.73
N SER A 35 44.83 14.42 8.00
CA SER A 35 43.88 13.58 7.28
C SER A 35 42.71 14.27 6.58
N GLY A 36 42.80 14.37 5.25
CA GLY A 36 41.61 14.45 4.42
C GLY A 36 40.74 13.22 4.64
N ASP A 37 39.62 13.41 5.34
CA ASP A 37 38.53 12.44 5.37
C ASP A 37 37.63 12.73 4.16
N SER A 38 38.00 12.15 3.03
CA SER A 38 37.15 12.06 1.84
C SER A 38 36.45 10.71 1.86
N ALA A 39 35.50 10.52 2.77
CA ALA A 39 34.46 9.47 2.70
C ALA A 39 33.36 9.74 3.73
N LYS A 40 32.10 9.41 3.39
CA LYS A 40 30.87 9.46 4.24
C LYS A 40 30.02 10.74 4.18
N GLY A 41 29.70 11.20 2.97
CA GLY A 41 28.52 12.06 2.75
C GLY A 41 27.47 11.28 1.96
N GLY A 42 26.60 10.52 2.64
CA GLY A 42 25.42 9.93 1.99
C GLY A 42 24.52 11.03 1.42
N LYS A 43 23.75 10.73 0.36
CA LYS A 43 22.76 11.69 -0.16
C LYS A 43 21.72 12.01 0.92
N ASP A 44 21.07 13.17 0.80
CA ASP A 44 19.91 13.48 1.63
C ASP A 44 18.91 12.31 1.56
N PRO A 45 18.53 11.71 2.71
CA PRO A 45 17.60 10.59 2.75
C PRO A 45 16.32 10.81 1.95
N LYS A 46 15.82 12.04 1.84
CA LYS A 46 14.59 12.35 1.08
C LYS A 46 14.73 12.10 -0.42
N VAL A 47 15.92 12.24 -0.98
CA VAL A 47 16.19 12.09 -2.42
C VAL A 47 16.96 10.81 -2.76
N ALA A 48 17.32 10.00 -1.77
CA ALA A 48 17.96 8.71 -1.99
C ALA A 48 17.00 7.75 -2.73
N THR A 49 17.50 7.11 -3.79
CA THR A 49 16.71 6.22 -4.64
C THR A 49 17.17 4.76 -4.58
N ALA A 50 18.22 4.46 -3.82
CA ALA A 50 18.66 3.10 -3.53
C ALA A 50 19.50 3.07 -2.24
N VAL A 51 19.70 1.89 -1.65
CA VAL A 51 20.52 1.71 -0.44
C VAL A 51 21.97 2.20 -0.60
N ALA A 52 22.51 2.17 -1.83
CA ALA A 52 23.85 2.67 -2.14
C ALA A 52 24.00 4.18 -1.86
N ASP A 53 22.91 4.96 -1.97
CA ASP A 53 22.92 6.40 -1.70
C ASP A 53 23.14 6.73 -0.21
N PHE A 54 22.85 5.78 0.68
CA PHE A 54 23.17 5.87 2.10
C PHE A 54 24.60 5.45 2.42
N GLY A 55 25.30 4.81 1.47
CA GLY A 55 26.57 4.13 1.71
C GLY A 55 26.41 2.66 2.14
N GLY A 56 25.24 2.05 1.88
CA GLY A 56 24.95 0.65 2.17
C GLY A 56 23.95 0.44 3.31
N MET A 57 23.61 -0.84 3.56
CA MET A 57 22.53 -1.21 4.49
C MET A 57 22.80 -0.76 5.92
N ASP A 58 24.04 -0.88 6.41
CA ASP A 58 24.39 -0.47 7.78
C ASP A 58 24.19 1.04 7.99
N ALA A 59 24.50 1.84 6.97
CA ALA A 59 24.32 3.29 7.01
C ALA A 59 22.83 3.67 6.92
N LEU A 60 22.03 2.96 6.11
CA LEU A 60 20.57 3.10 6.10
C LEU A 60 19.96 2.76 7.46
N VAL A 61 20.37 1.65 8.07
CA VAL A 61 19.90 1.24 9.41
C VAL A 61 20.26 2.28 10.47
N ALA A 62 21.49 2.81 10.44
CA ALA A 62 21.91 3.86 11.36
C ALA A 62 21.08 5.16 11.19
N ALA A 63 20.81 5.56 9.95
CA ALA A 63 19.98 6.73 9.64
C ALA A 63 18.52 6.53 10.09
N ALA A 64 17.93 5.38 9.79
CA ALA A 64 16.57 5.03 10.20
C ALA A 64 16.43 4.97 11.73
N LYS A 65 17.41 4.40 12.44
CA LYS A 65 17.43 4.40 13.92
C LYS A 65 17.54 5.80 14.51
N LYS A 66 18.22 6.73 13.83
CA LYS A 66 18.31 8.13 14.24
C LYS A 66 16.97 8.86 14.08
N GLU A 67 16.19 8.52 13.07
CA GLU A 67 14.80 8.98 12.91
C GLU A 67 13.89 8.36 13.98
N GLY A 68 14.10 7.09 14.32
CA GLY A 68 13.54 6.43 15.51
C GLY A 68 12.08 5.99 15.38
N LYS A 69 11.35 6.46 14.36
CA LYS A 69 9.96 6.15 14.10
C LYS A 69 9.72 5.79 12.64
N LEU A 70 8.65 5.04 12.41
CA LEU A 70 8.04 4.80 11.11
C LEU A 70 6.53 5.02 11.24
N HIS A 71 5.98 5.93 10.46
CA HIS A 71 4.54 6.18 10.37
C HIS A 71 3.95 5.34 9.24
N THR A 72 3.12 4.38 9.60
CA THR A 72 2.31 3.62 8.65
C THR A 72 0.85 4.07 8.76
N ILE A 73 0.06 3.75 7.77
CA ILE A 73 -1.39 3.98 7.79
C ILE A 73 -2.07 2.78 7.14
N THR A 74 -3.29 2.45 7.57
CA THR A 74 -4.12 1.38 6.98
C THR A 74 -3.43 0.03 6.86
N LEU A 75 -2.59 -0.35 7.84
CA LEU A 75 -2.02 -1.69 7.95
C LEU A 75 -2.71 -2.48 9.08
N PRO A 76 -3.92 -3.06 8.89
CA PRO A 76 -4.54 -3.90 9.90
C PRO A 76 -3.64 -5.09 10.23
N ARG A 77 -3.56 -5.46 11.51
CA ARG A 77 -2.64 -6.52 11.95
C ARG A 77 -2.96 -7.90 11.37
N ASP A 78 -4.23 -8.16 11.06
CA ASP A 78 -4.72 -9.39 10.42
C ASP A 78 -4.67 -9.33 8.89
N TRP A 79 -4.30 -8.21 8.30
CA TRP A 79 -4.13 -8.08 6.86
C TRP A 79 -2.79 -8.64 6.41
N ALA A 80 -2.79 -9.69 5.59
CA ALA A 80 -1.58 -10.31 5.02
C ALA A 80 -0.42 -10.52 6.03
N ASN A 81 -0.75 -10.76 7.30
CA ASN A 81 0.19 -10.93 8.41
C ASN A 81 1.01 -9.67 8.81
N TYR A 82 0.52 -8.46 8.52
CA TYR A 82 1.17 -7.21 8.92
C TYR A 82 1.46 -7.10 10.42
N GLY A 83 0.66 -7.73 11.28
CA GLY A 83 0.96 -7.80 12.72
C GLY A 83 2.35 -8.37 13.02
N LYS A 84 2.70 -9.52 12.42
CA LYS A 84 4.04 -10.11 12.61
C LYS A 84 5.12 -9.34 11.85
N ILE A 85 4.80 -8.74 10.71
CA ILE A 85 5.74 -7.94 9.94
C ILE A 85 6.17 -6.71 10.74
N MET A 86 5.21 -5.96 11.30
CA MET A 86 5.47 -4.80 12.13
C MET A 86 6.24 -5.18 13.40
N ASP A 87 5.81 -6.23 14.11
CA ASP A 87 6.50 -6.70 15.32
C ASP A 87 7.94 -7.13 15.02
N GLY A 88 8.15 -7.84 13.91
CA GLY A 88 9.48 -8.27 13.45
C GLY A 88 10.38 -7.11 13.08
N PHE A 89 9.85 -6.09 12.38
CA PHE A 89 10.60 -4.88 12.05
C PHE A 89 11.04 -4.12 13.31
N THR A 90 10.12 -3.89 14.24
CA THR A 90 10.43 -3.23 15.52
C THR A 90 11.42 -4.04 16.34
N ALA A 91 11.27 -5.36 16.42
CA ALA A 91 12.22 -6.22 17.13
C ALA A 91 13.63 -6.19 16.50
N LYS A 92 13.72 -6.19 15.16
CA LYS A 92 14.98 -6.24 14.42
C LYS A 92 15.75 -4.92 14.46
N TYR A 93 15.04 -3.80 14.33
CA TYR A 93 15.67 -2.49 14.15
C TYR A 93 15.49 -1.56 15.35
N GLY A 94 14.65 -1.88 16.33
CA GLY A 94 14.37 -1.00 17.47
C GLY A 94 13.66 0.29 17.09
N ILE A 95 13.01 0.32 15.92
CA ILE A 95 12.26 1.47 15.41
C ILE A 95 10.78 1.27 15.76
N GLN A 96 10.16 2.27 16.37
CA GLN A 96 8.75 2.22 16.73
C GLN A 96 7.88 2.47 15.49
N ILE A 97 6.86 1.63 15.29
CA ILE A 97 5.84 1.84 14.26
C ILE A 97 4.62 2.52 14.89
N GLU A 98 4.20 3.64 14.31
CA GLU A 98 2.93 4.31 14.62
C GLU A 98 1.99 4.09 13.43
N ASN A 99 1.02 3.19 13.61
CA ASN A 99 0.06 2.83 12.57
C ASN A 99 -1.27 3.56 12.78
N GLU A 100 -1.58 4.50 11.90
CA GLU A 100 -2.84 5.26 11.94
C GLU A 100 -3.94 4.56 11.14
N ASN A 101 -5.20 4.69 11.58
CA ASN A 101 -6.38 4.26 10.83
C ASN A 101 -6.24 2.85 10.21
N PRO A 102 -5.97 1.81 11.02
CA PRO A 102 -5.66 0.48 10.50
C PRO A 102 -6.74 -0.05 9.56
N ASP A 103 -8.02 0.21 9.84
CA ASP A 103 -9.16 -0.25 9.04
C ASP A 103 -9.53 0.72 7.90
N GLY A 104 -8.65 1.65 7.55
CA GLY A 104 -8.87 2.62 6.48
C GLY A 104 -8.73 2.05 5.07
N SER A 105 -8.91 2.91 4.08
CA SER A 105 -8.84 2.55 2.67
C SER A 105 -7.64 3.15 1.95
N SER A 106 -7.28 2.60 0.78
CA SER A 106 -6.22 3.18 -0.06
C SER A 106 -6.47 4.63 -0.48
N GLN A 107 -7.73 5.07 -0.55
CA GLN A 107 -8.02 6.49 -0.75
C GLN A 107 -7.71 7.33 0.49
N ASP A 108 -7.88 6.81 1.70
CA ASP A 108 -7.52 7.49 2.95
C ASP A 108 -6.01 7.68 3.08
N GLU A 109 -5.22 6.71 2.61
CA GLU A 109 -3.75 6.81 2.50
C GLU A 109 -3.32 7.95 1.57
N ILE A 110 -3.94 8.05 0.38
CA ILE A 110 -3.67 9.14 -0.57
C ILE A 110 -4.11 10.50 0.01
N ASN A 111 -5.26 10.54 0.67
CA ASN A 111 -5.76 11.75 1.35
C ASN A 111 -4.81 12.17 2.48
N ALA A 112 -4.25 11.22 3.22
CA ALA A 112 -3.28 11.45 4.26
C ALA A 112 -1.98 12.07 3.71
N ILE A 113 -1.42 11.52 2.62
CA ILE A 113 -0.23 12.09 1.96
C ILE A 113 -0.49 13.54 1.53
N THR A 114 -1.63 13.80 0.88
CA THR A 114 -1.92 15.11 0.29
C THR A 114 -2.27 16.16 1.35
N SER A 115 -3.15 15.85 2.30
CA SER A 115 -3.62 16.80 3.33
C SER A 115 -2.61 17.07 4.43
N ARG A 116 -1.65 16.15 4.64
CA ARG A 116 -0.63 16.25 5.70
C ARG A 116 0.78 16.44 5.16
N LYS A 117 0.90 16.80 3.89
CA LYS A 117 2.18 17.13 3.26
C LYS A 117 3.02 18.04 4.16
N ASP A 118 4.30 17.67 4.31
CA ASP A 118 5.30 18.34 5.14
C ASP A 118 4.97 18.43 6.65
N GLN A 119 3.97 17.68 7.14
CA GLN A 119 3.67 17.54 8.57
C GLN A 119 4.31 16.28 9.15
N ASP A 120 4.72 16.34 10.41
CA ASP A 120 5.33 15.22 11.15
C ASP A 120 4.42 13.99 11.23
N ARG A 121 3.09 14.19 11.23
CA ARG A 121 2.07 13.13 11.24
C ARG A 121 1.68 12.60 9.85
N ALA A 122 2.41 12.95 8.80
CA ALA A 122 2.20 12.32 7.49
C ALA A 122 2.63 10.85 7.56
N PRO A 123 1.99 9.94 6.79
CA PRO A 123 2.49 8.58 6.66
C PRO A 123 3.85 8.60 5.95
N ASP A 124 4.76 7.72 6.33
CA ASP A 124 6.05 7.52 5.67
C ASP A 124 5.90 6.58 4.47
N VAL A 125 5.10 5.52 4.65
CA VAL A 125 4.86 4.46 3.68
C VAL A 125 3.36 4.17 3.58
N VAL A 126 2.95 3.63 2.44
CA VAL A 126 1.55 3.30 2.10
C VAL A 126 1.50 1.95 1.38
N ASP A 127 0.39 1.22 1.55
CA ASP A 127 0.12 -0.07 0.93
C ASP A 127 -1.15 -0.02 0.07
N LEU A 128 -0.98 0.36 -1.19
CA LEU A 128 -2.09 0.77 -2.04
C LEU A 128 -2.58 -0.39 -2.93
N GLY A 129 -3.90 -0.56 -3.04
CA GLY A 129 -4.46 -1.34 -4.14
C GLY A 129 -3.99 -0.78 -5.49
N SER A 130 -3.73 -1.62 -6.49
CA SER A 130 -2.99 -1.22 -7.71
C SER A 130 -3.58 0.03 -8.39
N ALA A 131 -4.90 0.15 -8.43
CA ALA A 131 -5.61 1.29 -9.00
C ALA A 131 -5.40 2.62 -8.26
N PHE A 132 -5.15 2.56 -6.96
CA PHE A 132 -4.84 3.71 -6.12
C PHE A 132 -3.35 4.04 -6.23
N ALA A 133 -2.46 3.04 -6.24
CA ALA A 133 -1.02 3.22 -6.43
C ALA A 133 -0.68 3.92 -7.75
N LEU A 134 -1.29 3.45 -8.85
CA LEU A 134 -1.18 4.03 -10.18
C LEU A 134 -1.61 5.51 -10.21
N SER A 135 -2.73 5.82 -9.55
CA SER A 135 -3.24 7.19 -9.44
C SER A 135 -2.39 8.10 -8.55
N ALA A 136 -1.81 7.56 -7.46
CA ALA A 136 -0.90 8.31 -6.60
C ALA A 136 0.43 8.63 -7.31
N ALA A 137 0.95 7.66 -8.07
CA ALA A 137 2.14 7.83 -8.90
C ALA A 137 1.92 8.90 -9.98
N SER A 138 0.79 8.87 -10.69
CA SER A 138 0.48 9.87 -11.74
C SER A 138 0.31 11.29 -11.17
N GLN A 139 -0.05 11.41 -9.90
CA GLN A 139 -0.13 12.69 -9.17
C GLN A 139 1.22 13.13 -8.59
N GLY A 140 2.28 12.32 -8.72
CA GLY A 140 3.62 12.64 -8.23
C GLY A 140 3.74 12.62 -6.70
N LEU A 141 2.91 11.82 -6.03
CA LEU A 141 2.84 11.73 -4.56
C LEU A 141 3.88 10.79 -3.95
N LEU A 142 4.49 9.93 -4.77
CA LEU A 142 5.36 8.83 -4.31
C LEU A 142 6.83 9.15 -4.58
N ALA A 143 7.72 8.75 -3.65
CA ALA A 143 9.16 8.82 -3.84
C ALA A 143 9.65 7.62 -4.66
N ASN A 144 10.70 7.83 -5.45
CA ASN A 144 11.38 6.74 -6.15
C ASN A 144 12.35 6.05 -5.20
N TYR A 145 12.24 4.73 -5.05
CA TYR A 145 13.22 3.91 -4.35
C TYR A 145 13.27 2.51 -4.95
N LYS A 146 14.48 2.03 -5.26
CA LYS A 146 14.74 0.68 -5.73
C LYS A 146 15.40 -0.10 -4.61
N VAL A 147 14.64 -1.00 -4.00
CA VAL A 147 15.15 -1.94 -2.99
C VAL A 147 16.32 -2.76 -3.54
N ALA A 148 17.17 -3.32 -2.67
CA ALA A 148 18.32 -4.12 -3.11
C ALA A 148 17.91 -5.31 -4.01
N GLY A 149 16.70 -5.85 -3.82
CA GLY A 149 16.12 -6.93 -4.61
C GLY A 149 15.32 -6.48 -5.85
N PHE A 150 15.37 -5.21 -6.27
CA PHE A 150 14.45 -4.64 -7.26
C PHE A 150 14.43 -5.38 -8.61
N ASP A 151 15.57 -5.90 -9.05
CA ASP A 151 15.67 -6.67 -10.30
C ASP A 151 15.01 -8.06 -10.22
N LYS A 152 14.77 -8.56 -9.00
CA LYS A 152 14.06 -9.83 -8.77
C LYS A 152 12.54 -9.67 -8.79
N ILE A 153 12.04 -8.45 -8.66
CA ILE A 153 10.62 -8.14 -8.83
C ILE A 153 10.32 -8.20 -10.33
N PRO A 154 9.32 -8.98 -10.79
CA PRO A 154 8.94 -9.02 -12.19
C PRO A 154 8.64 -7.61 -12.75
N ASP A 155 8.99 -7.34 -14.01
CA ASP A 155 8.79 -6.01 -14.61
C ASP A 155 7.31 -5.61 -14.68
N THR A 156 6.41 -6.58 -14.81
CA THR A 156 4.95 -6.36 -14.76
C THR A 156 4.44 -5.97 -13.37
N MET A 157 5.28 -6.10 -12.35
CA MET A 157 4.95 -5.91 -10.93
C MET A 157 5.63 -4.67 -10.32
N LYS A 158 6.33 -3.84 -11.12
CA LYS A 158 7.02 -2.64 -10.61
C LYS A 158 6.91 -1.45 -11.55
N ASP A 159 6.97 -0.25 -10.98
CA ASP A 159 7.27 0.96 -11.75
C ASP A 159 8.78 1.00 -12.06
N PRO A 160 9.22 1.20 -13.32
CA PRO A 160 10.65 1.17 -13.67
C PRO A 160 11.55 2.15 -12.90
N ASN A 161 10.98 3.24 -12.37
CA ASN A 161 11.70 4.23 -11.57
C ASN A 161 11.70 3.91 -10.07
N GLY A 162 10.92 2.91 -9.62
CA GLY A 162 10.79 2.54 -8.22
C GLY A 162 9.79 3.42 -7.45
N ALA A 163 8.84 4.08 -8.12
CA ALA A 163 7.81 4.87 -7.44
C ALA A 163 6.80 4.00 -6.68
N ARG A 164 6.60 2.77 -7.15
CA ARG A 164 5.73 1.74 -6.58
C ARG A 164 6.19 0.37 -7.03
N TYR A 165 5.97 -0.65 -6.23
CA TYR A 165 6.25 -2.03 -6.62
C TYR A 165 5.37 -2.97 -5.79
N ASN A 166 4.98 -4.08 -6.40
CA ASN A 166 4.09 -5.04 -5.77
C ASN A 166 4.82 -5.83 -4.70
N ASP A 167 4.17 -6.05 -3.56
CA ASP A 167 4.73 -6.76 -2.40
C ASP A 167 4.12 -8.14 -2.21
N TYR A 168 2.79 -8.24 -2.15
CA TYR A 168 2.04 -9.48 -2.02
C TYR A 168 0.71 -9.36 -2.75
N GLY A 169 0.11 -10.51 -3.06
CA GLY A 169 -1.14 -10.58 -3.79
C GLY A 169 -1.99 -11.79 -3.46
N GLY A 170 -3.19 -11.78 -4.02
CA GLY A 170 -4.17 -12.85 -3.87
C GLY A 170 -5.23 -12.79 -4.95
N TYR A 171 -6.12 -13.78 -4.91
CA TYR A 171 -7.28 -13.86 -5.78
C TYR A 171 -8.49 -13.31 -5.05
N MET A 172 -9.42 -12.70 -5.79
CA MET A 172 -10.74 -12.46 -5.23
C MET A 172 -11.41 -13.80 -4.92
N SER A 173 -12.02 -13.89 -3.75
CA SER A 173 -12.57 -15.14 -3.21
C SER A 173 -13.92 -14.90 -2.54
N ILE A 174 -14.63 -16.00 -2.29
CA ILE A 174 -15.85 -16.05 -1.51
C ILE A 174 -15.56 -16.85 -0.24
N GLY A 175 -15.62 -16.19 0.91
CA GLY A 175 -15.61 -16.81 2.24
C GLY A 175 -17.04 -17.02 2.73
N CYS A 176 -17.30 -18.12 3.45
CA CYS A 176 -18.65 -18.46 3.90
C CYS A 176 -18.64 -19.27 5.20
N ASP A 177 -19.50 -18.91 6.16
CA ASP A 177 -19.76 -19.70 7.36
C ASP A 177 -20.76 -20.83 7.06
N ALA A 178 -20.24 -22.03 6.87
CA ALA A 178 -21.02 -23.22 6.50
C ALA A 178 -21.96 -23.73 7.61
N LYS A 179 -21.87 -23.18 8.84
CA LYS A 179 -22.88 -23.44 9.88
C LYS A 179 -24.08 -22.51 9.79
N LYS A 180 -23.93 -21.33 9.20
CA LYS A 180 -25.00 -20.36 9.01
C LYS A 180 -25.62 -20.42 7.61
N VAL A 181 -24.85 -20.87 6.63
CA VAL A 181 -25.27 -20.96 5.23
C VAL A 181 -25.28 -22.43 4.82
N SER A 182 -26.46 -22.96 4.48
CA SER A 182 -26.67 -24.38 4.17
C SER A 182 -25.82 -24.87 3.00
N VAL A 183 -25.66 -24.04 1.98
CA VAL A 183 -24.81 -24.29 0.82
C VAL A 183 -23.96 -23.05 0.60
N CYS A 184 -22.66 -23.14 0.85
CA CYS A 184 -21.77 -22.01 0.60
C CYS A 184 -21.64 -21.72 -0.91
N PRO A 185 -21.80 -20.45 -1.34
CA PRO A 185 -21.63 -20.07 -2.73
C PRO A 185 -20.18 -20.26 -3.18
N LYS A 186 -19.99 -20.74 -4.41
CA LYS A 186 -18.65 -20.95 -4.99
C LYS A 186 -18.33 -20.02 -6.14
N THR A 187 -19.37 -19.45 -6.75
CA THR A 187 -19.31 -18.61 -7.94
C THR A 187 -20.01 -17.27 -7.71
N PHE A 188 -19.74 -16.26 -8.54
CA PHE A 188 -20.51 -15.01 -8.50
C PHE A 188 -21.97 -15.27 -8.89
N ALA A 189 -22.21 -16.19 -9.82
CA ALA A 189 -23.57 -16.60 -10.19
C ALA A 189 -24.35 -17.15 -8.98
N ASP A 190 -23.72 -17.92 -8.09
CA ASP A 190 -24.37 -18.44 -6.88
C ASP A 190 -24.87 -17.31 -5.98
N LEU A 191 -24.11 -16.22 -5.82
CA LEU A 191 -24.45 -15.13 -4.89
C LEU A 191 -25.82 -14.49 -5.16
N LEU A 192 -26.40 -14.66 -6.36
CA LEU A 192 -27.75 -14.18 -6.71
C LEU A 192 -28.89 -15.12 -6.28
N LYS A 193 -28.59 -16.32 -5.77
CA LYS A 193 -29.60 -17.27 -5.28
C LYS A 193 -30.39 -16.68 -4.11
N PRO A 194 -31.71 -16.94 -4.01
CA PRO A 194 -32.58 -16.33 -3.01
C PRO A 194 -32.27 -16.74 -1.56
N ASP A 195 -31.44 -17.75 -1.36
CA ASP A 195 -31.07 -18.27 -0.04
C ASP A 195 -30.10 -17.35 0.71
N TYR A 196 -29.47 -16.39 0.03
CA TYR A 196 -28.40 -15.54 0.58
C TYR A 196 -28.86 -14.13 0.95
N LYS A 197 -30.15 -13.95 1.25
CA LYS A 197 -30.74 -12.64 1.60
C LYS A 197 -30.03 -11.99 2.78
N GLY A 198 -29.49 -10.80 2.57
CA GLY A 198 -28.76 -10.00 3.56
C GLY A 198 -27.42 -10.59 4.01
N MET A 199 -26.87 -11.58 3.29
CA MET A 199 -25.70 -12.32 3.75
C MET A 199 -24.37 -11.89 3.10
N VAL A 200 -24.41 -11.29 1.90
CA VAL A 200 -23.23 -11.07 1.07
C VAL A 200 -22.63 -9.69 1.32
N GLY A 201 -21.50 -9.64 2.02
CA GLY A 201 -20.76 -8.40 2.33
C GLY A 201 -19.52 -8.19 1.46
N LEU A 202 -19.10 -6.93 1.37
CA LEU A 202 -17.81 -6.50 0.79
C LEU A 202 -16.89 -5.94 1.87
N ASN A 203 -15.58 -6.06 1.66
CA ASN A 203 -14.59 -5.35 2.45
C ASN A 203 -14.40 -3.92 1.90
N GLY A 204 -15.18 -2.99 2.47
CA GLY A 204 -15.14 -1.57 2.15
C GLY A 204 -16.01 -1.15 0.95
N ASN A 205 -15.92 0.14 0.60
CA ASN A 205 -16.60 0.73 -0.55
C ASN A 205 -15.69 0.71 -1.79
N PRO A 206 -16.12 0.21 -2.96
CA PRO A 206 -15.26 0.07 -4.15
C PRO A 206 -14.81 1.41 -4.76
N THR A 207 -15.39 2.53 -4.35
CA THR A 207 -14.91 3.88 -4.73
C THR A 207 -13.67 4.32 -3.93
N LYS A 208 -13.33 3.61 -2.85
CA LYS A 208 -12.26 3.97 -1.90
C LYS A 208 -11.31 2.81 -1.58
N ALA A 209 -11.83 1.59 -1.47
CA ALA A 209 -11.12 0.40 -1.02
C ALA A 209 -10.71 -0.50 -2.20
N GLY A 210 -9.44 -0.92 -2.21
CA GLY A 210 -8.90 -1.80 -3.23
C GLY A 210 -9.56 -3.18 -3.28
N ALA A 211 -9.91 -3.76 -2.12
CA ALA A 211 -10.59 -5.05 -2.04
C ALA A 211 -11.96 -5.03 -2.71
N ALA A 212 -12.82 -4.10 -2.29
CA ALA A 212 -14.14 -3.94 -2.91
C ALA A 212 -14.05 -3.60 -4.40
N PHE A 213 -13.09 -2.76 -4.83
CA PHE A 213 -12.87 -2.49 -6.26
C PHE A 213 -12.50 -3.76 -7.03
N GLY A 214 -11.63 -4.60 -6.46
CA GLY A 214 -11.30 -5.93 -7.00
C GLY A 214 -12.52 -6.85 -7.08
N ALA A 215 -13.43 -6.79 -6.12
CA ALA A 215 -14.68 -7.57 -6.13
C ALA A 215 -15.58 -7.15 -7.31
N VAL A 216 -15.64 -5.85 -7.64
CA VAL A 216 -16.36 -5.37 -8.83
C VAL A 216 -15.71 -5.88 -10.12
N TYR A 217 -14.38 -5.90 -10.21
CA TYR A 217 -13.69 -6.49 -11.36
C TYR A 217 -13.96 -7.99 -11.50
N ALA A 218 -13.83 -8.75 -10.42
CA ALA A 218 -14.11 -10.19 -10.42
C ALA A 218 -15.56 -10.47 -10.85
N ALA A 219 -16.52 -9.69 -10.34
CA ALA A 219 -17.92 -9.75 -10.77
C ALA A 219 -18.08 -9.40 -12.24
N ALA A 220 -17.36 -8.40 -12.76
CA ALA A 220 -17.40 -8.04 -14.17
C ALA A 220 -16.92 -9.21 -15.04
N LEU A 221 -15.79 -9.81 -14.70
CA LEU A 221 -15.25 -10.98 -15.42
C LEU A 221 -16.22 -12.18 -15.39
N ALA A 222 -16.94 -12.38 -14.28
CA ALA A 222 -17.96 -13.42 -14.17
C ALA A 222 -19.23 -13.14 -14.99
N ASN A 223 -19.52 -11.87 -15.30
CA ASN A 223 -20.81 -11.46 -15.87
C ASN A 223 -20.68 -10.87 -17.30
N GLY A 224 -19.65 -11.30 -18.04
CA GLY A 224 -19.46 -10.92 -19.45
C GLY A 224 -18.74 -9.58 -19.67
N GLY A 225 -18.11 -9.05 -18.63
CA GLY A 225 -17.19 -7.93 -18.71
C GLY A 225 -15.77 -8.34 -19.10
N SER A 226 -14.86 -7.37 -19.03
CA SER A 226 -13.44 -7.53 -19.32
C SER A 226 -12.62 -6.51 -18.53
N LEU A 227 -11.29 -6.54 -18.67
CA LEU A 227 -10.44 -5.48 -18.10
C LEU A 227 -10.71 -4.11 -18.73
N ASP A 228 -11.26 -4.05 -19.95
CA ASP A 228 -11.69 -2.82 -20.61
C ASP A 228 -13.12 -2.40 -20.22
N ASN A 229 -13.92 -3.30 -19.63
CA ASN A 229 -15.32 -3.07 -19.34
C ASN A 229 -15.73 -3.64 -17.98
N ILE A 230 -15.65 -2.80 -16.94
CA ILE A 230 -16.05 -3.14 -15.57
C ILE A 230 -17.57 -3.04 -15.34
N GLN A 231 -18.34 -2.43 -16.26
CA GLN A 231 -19.76 -2.14 -16.06
C GLN A 231 -20.60 -3.37 -15.66
N PRO A 232 -20.38 -4.58 -16.23
CA PRO A 232 -21.12 -5.77 -15.81
C PRO A 232 -20.95 -6.13 -14.34
N GLY A 233 -19.84 -5.76 -13.71
CA GLY A 233 -19.62 -5.95 -12.28
C GLY A 233 -20.46 -4.98 -11.44
N ILE A 234 -20.55 -3.71 -11.85
CA ILE A 234 -21.42 -2.72 -11.21
C ILE A 234 -22.89 -3.18 -11.31
N ASP A 235 -23.30 -3.63 -12.50
CA ASP A 235 -24.64 -4.14 -12.75
C ASP A 235 -24.94 -5.40 -11.92
N PHE A 236 -23.95 -6.29 -11.75
CA PHE A 236 -24.06 -7.47 -10.90
C PHE A 236 -24.38 -7.08 -9.45
N PHE A 237 -23.66 -6.13 -8.85
CA PHE A 237 -23.95 -5.70 -7.48
C PHE A 237 -25.30 -4.99 -7.36
N GLY A 238 -25.74 -4.28 -8.40
CA GLY A 238 -27.11 -3.77 -8.47
C GLY A 238 -28.16 -4.89 -8.50
N LYS A 239 -27.91 -6.00 -9.22
CA LYS A 239 -28.79 -7.19 -9.19
C LYS A 239 -28.76 -7.87 -7.83
N LEU A 240 -27.58 -8.00 -7.21
CA LEU A 240 -27.40 -8.58 -5.88
C LEU A 240 -28.17 -7.79 -4.81
N LYS A 241 -28.15 -6.45 -4.91
CA LYS A 241 -28.94 -5.56 -4.07
C LYS A 241 -30.44 -5.76 -4.29
N LYS A 242 -30.91 -5.77 -5.54
CA LYS A 242 -32.33 -6.00 -5.89
C LYS A 242 -32.84 -7.38 -5.46
N ALA A 243 -31.99 -8.40 -5.49
CA ALA A 243 -32.32 -9.73 -4.96
C ALA A 243 -32.46 -9.75 -3.42
N GLY A 244 -32.01 -8.69 -2.75
CA GLY A 244 -31.98 -8.58 -1.29
C GLY A 244 -30.79 -9.27 -0.65
N ASN A 245 -29.79 -9.72 -1.43
CA ASN A 245 -28.66 -10.50 -0.94
C ASN A 245 -27.49 -9.64 -0.46
N PHE A 246 -27.32 -8.44 -1.03
CA PHE A 246 -26.25 -7.53 -0.65
C PHE A 246 -26.46 -6.99 0.77
N ASN A 247 -25.46 -7.22 1.63
CA ASN A 247 -25.37 -6.66 2.96
C ASN A 247 -24.54 -5.36 2.92
N PRO A 248 -25.08 -4.21 3.33
CA PRO A 248 -24.32 -2.95 3.38
C PRO A 248 -23.32 -2.89 4.54
N VAL A 249 -23.37 -3.83 5.50
CA VAL A 249 -22.37 -3.96 6.56
C VAL A 249 -21.06 -4.44 5.96
N GLU A 250 -19.98 -3.73 6.25
CA GLU A 250 -18.65 -4.08 5.76
C GLU A 250 -18.18 -5.40 6.37
N THR A 251 -17.57 -6.23 5.53
CA THR A 251 -16.93 -7.45 5.99
C THR A 251 -15.62 -7.09 6.68
N THR A 252 -15.53 -7.47 7.94
CA THR A 252 -14.34 -7.40 8.78
C THR A 252 -14.26 -8.69 9.58
N LYS A 253 -13.11 -8.94 10.21
CA LYS A 253 -12.99 -10.01 11.21
C LYS A 253 -14.13 -9.95 12.24
N ALA A 254 -14.43 -8.76 12.76
CA ALA A 254 -15.44 -8.59 13.81
C ALA A 254 -16.87 -8.88 13.34
N THR A 255 -17.24 -8.48 12.11
CA THR A 255 -18.58 -8.71 11.56
C THR A 255 -18.79 -10.17 11.16
N ILE A 256 -17.74 -10.87 10.71
CA ILE A 256 -17.78 -12.33 10.49
C ILE A 256 -17.91 -13.07 11.83
N GLU A 257 -17.16 -12.69 12.87
CA GLU A 257 -17.25 -13.35 14.19
C GLU A 257 -18.63 -13.24 14.83
N LYS A 258 -19.29 -12.09 14.67
CA LYS A 258 -20.70 -11.91 15.08
C LYS A 258 -21.67 -12.60 14.11
N GLY A 259 -21.17 -12.97 12.94
CA GLY A 259 -21.87 -13.53 11.79
C GLY A 259 -22.98 -12.63 11.26
N GLU A 260 -22.71 -11.33 11.25
CA GLU A 260 -23.45 -10.30 10.52
C GLU A 260 -23.17 -10.40 9.02
N THR A 261 -21.96 -10.80 8.63
CA THR A 261 -21.50 -11.00 7.25
C THR A 261 -21.08 -12.46 7.02
N PRO A 262 -22.02 -13.42 7.03
CA PRO A 262 -21.70 -14.85 6.92
C PRO A 262 -21.21 -15.26 5.53
N ILE A 263 -21.32 -14.38 4.51
CA ILE A 263 -20.72 -14.55 3.19
C ILE A 263 -19.90 -13.30 2.88
N SER A 264 -18.61 -13.47 2.63
CA SER A 264 -17.66 -12.40 2.33
C SER A 264 -17.12 -12.53 0.93
N VAL A 265 -17.15 -11.45 0.14
CA VAL A 265 -16.34 -11.36 -1.08
C VAL A 265 -15.11 -10.51 -0.79
N ASP A 266 -13.95 -11.15 -0.68
CA ASP A 266 -12.70 -10.54 -0.27
C ASP A 266 -11.49 -11.36 -0.74
N TRP A 267 -10.28 -10.89 -0.47
CA TRP A 267 -9.05 -11.55 -0.88
C TRP A 267 -8.89 -12.96 -0.29
N SER A 268 -8.37 -13.86 -1.11
CA SER A 268 -8.16 -15.27 -0.78
C SER A 268 -7.28 -15.47 0.44
N TYR A 269 -6.28 -14.61 0.65
CA TYR A 269 -5.39 -14.70 1.80
C TYR A 269 -6.08 -14.31 3.12
N LEU A 270 -7.01 -13.34 3.09
CA LEU A 270 -7.82 -12.98 4.26
C LEU A 270 -8.78 -14.11 4.59
N ASN A 271 -9.53 -14.58 3.60
CA ASN A 271 -10.48 -15.67 3.79
C ASN A 271 -9.80 -16.97 4.23
N ALA A 272 -8.62 -17.31 3.69
CA ALA A 272 -7.84 -18.47 4.15
C ALA A 272 -7.33 -18.31 5.59
N GLY A 273 -6.84 -17.11 5.95
CA GLY A 273 -6.45 -16.80 7.32
C GLY A 273 -7.63 -16.91 8.30
N TYR A 274 -8.82 -16.50 7.88
CA TYR A 274 -10.06 -16.60 8.67
C TYR A 274 -10.48 -18.05 8.96
N THR A 275 -10.21 -19.00 8.06
CA THR A 275 -10.48 -20.43 8.31
C THR A 275 -9.77 -20.91 9.59
N ASP A 276 -8.47 -20.65 9.72
CA ASP A 276 -7.72 -21.06 10.91
C ASP A 276 -8.08 -20.21 12.15
N LEU A 277 -8.32 -18.92 11.95
CA LEU A 277 -8.64 -17.98 13.02
C LEU A 277 -9.99 -18.29 13.70
N PHE A 278 -11.00 -18.67 12.92
CA PHE A 278 -12.37 -18.85 13.43
C PHE A 278 -12.71 -20.29 13.81
N LYS A 279 -11.94 -21.28 13.37
CA LYS A 279 -12.09 -22.68 13.79
C LYS A 279 -12.19 -22.87 15.32
N PRO A 280 -11.33 -22.30 16.17
CA PRO A 280 -11.48 -22.43 17.62
C PRO A 280 -12.70 -21.69 18.19
N LYS A 281 -13.29 -20.76 17.43
CA LYS A 281 -14.53 -20.04 17.78
C LYS A 281 -15.79 -20.77 17.32
N GLY A 282 -15.63 -21.94 16.71
CA GLY A 282 -16.74 -22.78 16.27
C GLY A 282 -17.42 -22.32 14.98
N ILE A 283 -16.81 -21.42 14.21
CA ILE A 283 -17.28 -21.00 12.88
C ILE A 283 -16.61 -21.91 11.85
N ASP A 284 -17.39 -22.47 10.93
CA ASP A 284 -16.87 -23.32 9.84
C ASP A 284 -16.68 -22.48 8.58
N TRP A 285 -15.57 -21.74 8.54
CA TRP A 285 -15.30 -20.79 7.45
C TRP A 285 -14.67 -21.49 6.24
N GLN A 286 -15.44 -21.60 5.17
CA GLN A 286 -15.03 -22.19 3.90
C GLN A 286 -14.65 -21.11 2.89
N VAL A 287 -13.68 -21.40 2.03
CA VAL A 287 -13.15 -20.47 1.03
C VAL A 287 -13.29 -21.07 -0.36
N SER A 288 -13.82 -20.28 -1.29
CA SER A 288 -13.89 -20.61 -2.72
C SER A 288 -13.23 -19.49 -3.52
N ILE A 289 -12.42 -19.85 -4.52
CA ILE A 289 -11.94 -18.89 -5.52
C ILE A 289 -12.80 -19.07 -6.77
N PRO A 290 -13.66 -18.09 -7.13
CA PRO A 290 -14.63 -18.25 -8.19
C PRO A 290 -13.98 -18.48 -9.56
N SER A 291 -14.28 -19.62 -10.20
CA SER A 291 -13.75 -19.94 -11.53
C SER A 291 -14.45 -19.16 -12.66
N ASP A 292 -15.66 -18.65 -12.41
CA ASP A 292 -16.40 -17.77 -13.30
C ASP A 292 -15.83 -16.35 -13.32
N GLY A 293 -15.28 -15.86 -12.20
CA GLY A 293 -14.78 -14.49 -12.03
C GLY A 293 -13.33 -14.39 -11.56
N SER A 294 -12.43 -15.24 -12.04
CA SER A 294 -11.03 -15.21 -11.60
C SER A 294 -10.39 -13.85 -11.83
N TYR A 295 -10.01 -13.20 -10.74
CA TYR A 295 -9.31 -11.93 -10.69
C TYR A 295 -8.25 -12.00 -9.61
N ALA A 296 -7.02 -11.64 -9.94
CA ALA A 296 -5.94 -11.49 -8.95
C ALA A 296 -5.40 -10.08 -8.98
N GLN A 297 -4.93 -9.64 -7.82
CA GLN A 297 -4.27 -8.36 -7.66
C GLN A 297 -3.14 -8.50 -6.64
N TYR A 298 -2.14 -7.65 -6.81
CA TYR A 298 -1.15 -7.38 -5.79
C TYR A 298 -1.40 -5.99 -5.19
N TYR A 299 -1.06 -5.84 -3.92
CA TYR A 299 -0.90 -4.52 -3.33
C TYR A 299 0.43 -3.92 -3.77
N ASN A 300 0.61 -2.62 -3.54
CA ASN A 300 1.76 -1.86 -4.01
C ASN A 300 2.30 -1.06 -2.82
N GLN A 301 3.51 -1.43 -2.39
CA GLN A 301 4.26 -0.59 -1.46
C GLN A 301 4.74 0.66 -2.18
N ALA A 302 4.69 1.77 -1.45
CA ALA A 302 5.28 3.02 -1.88
C ALA A 302 5.64 3.92 -0.70
N ILE A 303 6.61 4.80 -0.95
CA ILE A 303 7.07 5.79 0.00
C ILE A 303 6.39 7.13 -0.28
N ASN A 304 5.86 7.79 0.75
CA ASN A 304 5.40 9.17 0.65
C ASN A 304 6.57 10.08 0.24
N LYS A 305 6.41 10.85 -0.84
CA LYS A 305 7.44 11.80 -1.31
C LYS A 305 7.88 12.81 -0.25
N TRP A 306 7.00 13.11 0.70
CA TRP A 306 7.24 14.03 1.81
C TRP A 306 7.31 13.31 3.16
N ALA A 307 7.68 12.03 3.17
CA ALA A 307 7.85 11.23 4.38
C ALA A 307 8.68 12.00 5.45
N PRO A 308 8.17 12.16 6.68
CA PRO A 308 8.93 12.76 7.79
C PRO A 308 10.13 11.91 8.24
N HIS A 309 10.06 10.59 8.07
CA HIS A 309 11.13 9.62 8.38
C HIS A 309 11.60 8.87 7.11
N PRO A 310 12.26 9.57 6.18
CA PRO A 310 12.61 9.02 4.87
C PRO A 310 13.60 7.84 4.91
N ALA A 311 14.49 7.75 5.90
CA ALA A 311 15.40 6.60 6.04
C ALA A 311 14.66 5.38 6.59
N ALA A 312 13.80 5.56 7.60
CA ALA A 312 12.95 4.50 8.14
C ALA A 312 12.00 3.94 7.08
N ALA A 313 11.41 4.80 6.25
CA ALA A 313 10.58 4.40 5.11
C ALA A 313 11.32 3.46 4.15
N ARG A 314 12.57 3.80 3.80
CA ARG A 314 13.38 3.00 2.87
C ARG A 314 13.86 1.70 3.51
N LEU A 315 14.18 1.72 4.80
CA LEU A 315 14.52 0.50 5.54
C LEU A 315 13.32 -0.45 5.65
N TRP A 316 12.10 0.08 5.79
CA TRP A 316 10.86 -0.69 5.73
C TRP A 316 10.73 -1.42 4.41
N GLU A 317 10.93 -0.74 3.28
CA GLU A 317 10.92 -1.38 1.97
C GLU A 317 12.00 -2.48 1.85
N GLU A 318 13.24 -2.21 2.28
CA GLU A 318 14.28 -3.25 2.27
C GLU A 318 13.93 -4.47 3.13
N TYR A 319 13.21 -4.26 4.23
CA TYR A 319 12.73 -5.34 5.08
C TYR A 319 11.63 -6.16 4.41
N LEU A 320 10.61 -5.51 3.84
CA LEU A 320 9.51 -6.18 3.14
C LEU A 320 9.98 -7.00 1.93
N TYR A 321 10.98 -6.50 1.20
CA TYR A 321 11.54 -7.14 0.01
C TYR A 321 12.75 -8.03 0.30
N SER A 322 12.97 -8.38 1.57
CA SER A 322 13.87 -9.45 1.98
C SER A 322 13.15 -10.82 1.92
N ALA A 323 13.92 -11.90 1.89
CA ALA A 323 13.35 -13.25 1.99
C ALA A 323 12.54 -13.46 3.30
N GLU A 324 12.94 -12.78 4.38
CA GLU A 324 12.21 -12.78 5.64
C GLU A 324 10.84 -12.09 5.50
N GLY A 325 10.82 -10.85 4.99
CA GLY A 325 9.58 -10.09 4.79
C GLY A 325 8.59 -10.80 3.86
N GLN A 326 9.07 -11.33 2.74
CA GLN A 326 8.25 -12.05 1.77
C GLN A 326 7.70 -13.37 2.33
N ASN A 327 8.47 -14.09 3.15
CA ASN A 327 7.95 -15.27 3.85
C ASN A 327 6.94 -14.91 4.95
N LEU A 328 7.00 -13.72 5.53
CA LEU A 328 5.98 -13.26 6.46
C LEU A 328 4.65 -13.02 5.73
N PHE A 329 4.64 -12.42 4.54
CA PHE A 329 3.43 -12.34 3.70
C PHE A 329 2.91 -13.73 3.32
N LEU A 330 3.80 -14.64 2.94
CA LEU A 330 3.46 -16.03 2.64
C LEU A 330 2.82 -16.76 3.83
N GLY A 331 3.33 -16.53 5.04
CA GLY A 331 2.74 -17.02 6.29
C GLY A 331 1.37 -16.41 6.61
N GLY A 332 1.01 -15.32 5.93
CA GLY A 332 -0.32 -14.70 5.89
C GLY A 332 -1.20 -15.18 4.74
N TYR A 333 -0.86 -16.31 4.11
CA TYR A 333 -1.58 -16.91 2.97
C TYR A 333 -1.54 -16.08 1.67
N ALA A 334 -0.80 -14.98 1.64
CA ALA A 334 -0.63 -14.16 0.46
C ALA A 334 0.49 -14.70 -0.43
N THR A 335 0.40 -14.45 -1.74
CA THR A 335 1.50 -14.79 -2.67
C THR A 335 2.48 -13.62 -2.73
N PRO A 336 3.73 -13.76 -2.25
CA PRO A 336 4.73 -12.69 -2.32
C PRO A 336 5.16 -12.39 -3.76
N ALA A 337 5.46 -11.13 -4.08
CA ALA A 337 5.92 -10.73 -5.41
C ALA A 337 7.29 -11.34 -5.78
N LEU A 338 8.11 -11.69 -4.79
CA LEU A 338 9.37 -12.39 -4.99
C LEU A 338 9.24 -13.91 -5.02
N PHE A 339 8.02 -14.49 -5.04
CA PHE A 339 7.78 -15.93 -4.94
C PHE A 339 8.68 -16.77 -5.84
N ASP A 340 8.69 -16.50 -7.15
CA ASP A 340 9.46 -17.30 -8.11
C ASP A 340 10.98 -17.16 -7.90
N SER A 341 11.44 -15.94 -7.61
CA SER A 341 12.86 -15.70 -7.33
C SER A 341 13.32 -16.41 -6.05
N MET A 342 12.48 -16.42 -5.01
CA MET A 342 12.74 -17.13 -3.76
C MET A 342 12.63 -18.65 -3.93
N LYS A 343 11.72 -19.12 -4.79
CA LYS A 343 11.60 -20.54 -5.14
C LYS A 343 12.88 -21.03 -5.81
N ALA A 344 13.38 -20.29 -6.80
CA ALA A 344 14.63 -20.60 -7.49
C ALA A 344 15.83 -20.55 -6.53
N ALA A 345 15.82 -19.64 -5.56
CA ALA A 345 16.85 -19.52 -4.54
C ALA A 345 16.73 -20.53 -3.38
N GLY A 346 15.64 -21.29 -3.28
CA GLY A 346 15.39 -22.23 -2.18
C GLY A 346 15.10 -21.56 -0.84
N THR A 347 14.62 -20.31 -0.83
CA THR A 347 14.40 -19.52 0.39
C THR A 347 12.93 -19.37 0.78
N LEU A 348 11.99 -20.02 0.08
CA LEU A 348 10.57 -20.04 0.47
C LEU A 348 10.34 -20.95 1.69
N ASP A 349 9.46 -20.53 2.59
CA ASP A 349 8.91 -21.41 3.61
C ASP A 349 7.94 -22.43 2.97
N ALA A 350 8.42 -23.65 2.78
CA ALA A 350 7.63 -24.74 2.18
C ALA A 350 6.34 -25.06 2.95
N THR A 351 6.31 -24.85 4.28
CA THR A 351 5.12 -25.07 5.10
C THR A 351 4.05 -24.02 4.79
N ALA A 352 4.46 -22.77 4.59
CA ALA A 352 3.56 -21.69 4.23
C ALA A 352 3.08 -21.83 2.77
N VAL A 353 3.94 -22.25 1.83
CA VAL A 353 3.54 -22.57 0.44
C VAL A 353 2.42 -23.61 0.42
N ALA A 354 2.52 -24.68 1.22
CA ALA A 354 1.53 -25.74 1.25
C ALA A 354 0.15 -25.29 1.75
N LYS A 355 0.04 -24.09 2.35
CA LYS A 355 -1.21 -23.50 2.83
C LYS A 355 -1.83 -22.51 1.84
N LEU A 356 -1.15 -22.18 0.74
CA LEU A 356 -1.72 -21.27 -0.24
C LEU A 356 -3.03 -21.83 -0.83
N PRO A 357 -4.03 -20.97 -1.07
CA PRO A 357 -5.26 -21.38 -1.72
C PRO A 357 -4.99 -22.05 -3.08
N THR A 358 -5.76 -23.10 -3.39
CA THR A 358 -5.70 -23.73 -4.71
C THR A 358 -6.34 -22.84 -5.75
N ILE A 359 -5.64 -22.60 -6.86
CA ILE A 359 -6.09 -21.76 -7.97
C ILE A 359 -6.47 -22.65 -9.15
N GLU A 360 -7.77 -22.78 -9.43
CA GLU A 360 -8.25 -23.57 -10.59
C GLU A 360 -8.01 -22.85 -11.92
N LYS A 361 -8.24 -21.53 -11.94
CA LYS A 361 -8.11 -20.69 -13.14
C LYS A 361 -7.15 -19.53 -12.85
N PRO A 362 -5.86 -19.67 -13.20
CA PRO A 362 -4.88 -18.61 -12.98
C PRO A 362 -5.25 -17.32 -13.70
N PHE A 363 -4.97 -16.19 -13.06
CA PHE A 363 -5.14 -14.86 -13.64
C PHE A 363 -3.77 -14.37 -14.11
N THR A 364 -3.57 -14.29 -15.42
CA THR A 364 -2.25 -14.05 -16.03
C THR A 364 -2.07 -12.66 -16.61
N THR A 365 -3.16 -11.89 -16.73
CA THR A 365 -3.16 -10.58 -17.41
C THR A 365 -3.72 -9.52 -16.47
N PHE A 366 -2.87 -8.63 -15.97
CA PHE A 366 -3.28 -7.54 -15.09
C PHE A 366 -3.74 -6.32 -15.89
N PRO A 367 -4.68 -5.51 -15.36
CA PRO A 367 -5.17 -4.32 -16.06
C PRO A 367 -4.04 -3.30 -16.25
N THR A 368 -4.01 -2.70 -17.43
CA THR A 368 -3.14 -1.54 -17.73
C THR A 368 -3.59 -0.31 -16.94
N GLN A 369 -2.75 0.73 -16.90
CA GLN A 369 -3.11 2.04 -16.34
C GLN A 369 -4.42 2.58 -16.94
N ALA A 370 -4.54 2.60 -18.27
CA ALA A 370 -5.69 3.16 -18.97
C ALA A 370 -6.99 2.39 -18.68
N GLN A 371 -6.91 1.06 -18.62
CA GLN A 371 -8.04 0.19 -18.21
C GLN A 371 -8.45 0.49 -16.77
N THR A 372 -7.46 0.61 -15.89
CA THR A 372 -7.65 0.92 -14.47
C THR A 372 -8.33 2.27 -14.26
N ASP A 373 -7.89 3.32 -14.95
CA ASP A 373 -8.49 4.66 -14.86
C ASP A 373 -9.94 4.67 -15.37
N THR A 374 -10.18 4.00 -16.50
CA THR A 374 -11.52 3.83 -17.07
C THR A 374 -12.45 3.14 -16.07
N ALA A 375 -11.98 2.05 -15.45
CA ALA A 375 -12.75 1.30 -14.47
C ALA A 375 -13.00 2.09 -13.18
N LYS A 376 -11.99 2.78 -12.63
CA LYS A 376 -12.16 3.65 -11.45
C LYS A 376 -13.21 4.72 -11.69
N LYS A 377 -13.18 5.35 -12.87
CA LYS A 377 -14.17 6.36 -13.26
C LYS A 377 -15.58 5.75 -13.28
N ALA A 378 -15.75 4.62 -13.98
CA ALA A 378 -17.03 3.93 -14.07
C ALA A 378 -17.58 3.54 -12.68
N VAL A 379 -16.75 3.00 -11.79
CA VAL A 379 -17.15 2.65 -10.42
C VAL A 379 -17.52 3.89 -9.62
N THR A 380 -16.73 4.96 -9.70
CA THR A 380 -17.01 6.23 -8.98
C THR A 380 -18.34 6.83 -9.41
N GLU A 381 -18.65 6.83 -10.71
CA GLU A 381 -19.88 7.41 -11.26
C GLU A 381 -21.10 6.48 -11.10
N GLY A 382 -20.90 5.16 -11.19
CA GLY A 382 -21.96 4.18 -11.27
C GLY A 382 -22.36 3.51 -9.95
N TRP A 383 -21.43 3.38 -9.00
CA TRP A 383 -21.64 2.53 -7.82
C TRP A 383 -22.82 2.98 -6.96
N ALA A 384 -22.88 4.26 -6.60
CA ALA A 384 -23.94 4.79 -5.75
C ALA A 384 -25.34 4.55 -6.35
N LYS A 385 -25.47 4.69 -7.68
CA LYS A 385 -26.72 4.43 -8.40
C LYS A 385 -27.08 2.94 -8.38
N ALA A 386 -26.09 2.05 -8.50
CA ALA A 386 -26.31 0.60 -8.50
C ALA A 386 -26.83 0.09 -7.15
N ILE A 387 -26.32 0.61 -6.03
CA ILE A 387 -26.69 0.17 -4.68
C ILE A 387 -27.87 0.92 -4.04
N ALA A 388 -28.30 2.04 -4.63
CA ALA A 388 -29.46 2.81 -4.19
C ALA A 388 -30.80 2.25 -4.69
N GLY A 389 -30.79 1.52 -5.81
CA GLY A 389 -31.97 0.84 -6.38
C GLY A 389 -32.16 -0.56 -5.82
#